data_AF-A0A511D0R0-F1
#
_entry.id   AF-A0A511D0R0-F1
#
_cell.length_a   1.000
_cell.length_b   1.000
_cell.length_c   1.000
_cell.angle_alpha   90.00
_cell.angle_beta   90.00
_cell.angle_gamma   90.00
#
_symmetry.space_group_name_H-M   'P 1'
#
loop_
_entity.id
_entity.type
_entity.pdbx_description
1 polymer ?
#
loop_
_entity_poly.entity_id
_entity_poly.type
_entity_poly.pdbx_seq_one_letter_code
_entity_poly.pdbx_strand_id
1 'polypeptide(L)' 'MYFTDRGIEELAERRGDEQVTWAWVADRLRAFVDLHPEFEDAVERVASFLARDDSGLDEALDMMEP' A
#
# COMPACT_ATOMS: atom_id res chain seq x y z
N MET A 1 -8.74 -22.02 3.24
CA MET A 1 -7.31 -21.66 3.05
C MET A 1 -7.11 -21.67 1.54
N TYR A 2 -7.08 -20.57 0.78
CA TYR A 2 -6.65 -19.18 0.99
C TYR A 2 -7.81 -18.21 0.75
N PHE A 3 -8.02 -17.25 1.65
CA PHE A 3 -8.96 -16.14 1.49
C PHE A 3 -8.33 -14.81 1.92
N THR A 4 -7.05 -14.82 2.27
CA THR A 4 -6.33 -13.68 2.85
C THR A 4 -6.20 -12.51 1.88
N ASP A 5 -6.29 -12.78 0.57
CA ASP A 5 -5.89 -11.82 -0.46
C ASP A 5 -7.08 -11.43 -1.36
N ARG A 6 -8.27 -11.99 -1.15
CA ARG A 6 -9.44 -11.80 -2.03
C ARG A 6 -9.79 -10.33 -2.26
N GLY A 7 -9.70 -9.50 -1.22
CA GLY A 7 -9.96 -8.06 -1.34
C GLY A 7 -8.89 -7.32 -2.15
N ILE A 8 -7.64 -7.79 -2.10
CA ILE A 8 -6.52 -7.25 -2.87
C ILE A 8 -6.67 -7.65 -4.34
N GLU A 9 -7.02 -8.91 -4.62
CA GLU A 9 -7.31 -9.40 -5.97
C GLU A 9 -8.47 -8.62 -6.62
N GLU A 10 -9.57 -8.42 -5.89
CA GLU A 10 -10.72 -7.65 -6.40
C GLU A 10 -10.36 -6.18 -6.64
N LEU A 11 -9.52 -5.58 -5.80
CA LEU A 11 -9.03 -4.22 -6.03
C LEU A 11 -8.20 -4.16 -7.33
N ALA A 12 -7.28 -5.10 -7.54
CA ALA A 12 -6.45 -5.17 -8.74
C ALA A 12 -7.27 -5.41 -10.01
N GLU A 13 -8.23 -6.34 -9.97
CA GLU A 13 -9.10 -6.64 -11.10
C GLU A 13 -9.97 -5.44 -11.50
N ARG A 14 -10.50 -4.70 -10.52
CA ARG A 14 -11.47 -3.63 -10.77
C ARG A 14 -10.82 -2.27 -11.04
N ARG A 15 -9.64 -2.02 -10.49
CA ARG A 15 -9.00 -0.69 -10.48
C ARG A 15 -7.49 -0.71 -10.78
N GLY A 16 -6.92 -1.84 -11.22
CA GLY A 16 -5.48 -1.98 -11.43
C GLY A 16 -4.87 -0.99 -12.41
N ASP A 17 -5.65 -0.48 -13.38
CA ASP A 17 -5.21 0.51 -14.36
C ASP A 17 -5.37 1.96 -13.87
N GLU A 18 -5.95 2.20 -12.69
CA GLU A 18 -6.12 3.55 -12.11
C GLU A 18 -4.80 4.05 -11.52
N GLN A 19 -4.33 5.24 -11.94
CA GLN A 19 -3.20 5.92 -11.30
C GLN A 19 -3.68 6.87 -10.20
N VAL A 20 -3.11 6.72 -9.01
CA VAL A 20 -3.44 7.54 -7.82
C VAL A 20 -2.18 8.09 -7.17
N THR A 21 -2.33 9.15 -6.40
CA THR A 21 -1.23 9.72 -5.61
C THR A 21 -1.11 9.02 -4.26
N TRP A 22 0.09 9.05 -3.66
CA TRP A 22 0.27 8.58 -2.29
C TRP A 22 -0.63 9.31 -1.27
N ALA A 23 -0.91 10.60 -1.51
CA ALA A 23 -1.85 11.36 -0.70
C ALA A 23 -3.27 10.77 -0.76
N TRP A 24 -3.75 10.38 -1.94
CA TRP A 24 -5.06 9.75 -2.10
C TRP A 24 -5.12 8.39 -1.37
N VAL A 25 -4.05 7.59 -1.44
CA VAL A 25 -3.97 6.32 -0.71
C VAL A 25 -4.04 6.55 0.80
N ALA A 26 -3.29 7.53 1.32
CA ALA A 26 -3.32 7.89 2.74
C ALA A 26 -4.73 8.31 3.20
N ASP A 27 -5.45 9.10 2.38
CA ASP A 27 -6.83 9.47 2.66
C ASP A 27 -7.78 8.25 2.69
N ARG A 28 -7.54 7.26 1.82
CA ARG A 28 -8.32 6.01 1.83
C ARG A 28 -8.09 5.17 3.09
N LEU A 29 -6.85 5.10 3.57
CA LEU A 29 -6.50 4.40 4.81
C LEU A 29 -7.12 5.10 6.03
N ARG A 30 -7.05 6.44 6.10
CA ARG A 30 -7.69 7.22 7.17
C ARG A 30 -9.20 7.01 7.19
N ALA A 31 -9.85 7.13 6.04
CA ALA A 31 -11.30 6.91 5.95
C ALA A 31 -11.72 5.48 6.35
N PHE A 32 -10.85 4.49 6.17
CA PHE A 32 -11.11 3.13 6.64
C PHE A 32 -11.02 3.04 8.17
N VAL A 33 -9.99 3.60 8.79
CA VAL A 33 -9.83 3.62 10.26
C VAL A 33 -10.94 4.42 10.93
N ASP A 34 -11.36 5.54 10.33
CA ASP A 34 -12.49 6.35 10.83
C ASP A 34 -13.79 5.54 10.93
N LEU A 35 -13.99 4.59 10.01
CA LEU A 35 -15.15 3.69 9.98
C LEU A 35 -14.94 2.40 10.79
N HIS A 36 -13.69 1.98 10.97
CA HIS A 36 -13.30 0.71 11.59
C HIS A 36 -12.08 0.90 12.52
N PRO A 37 -12.26 1.57 13.68
CA PRO A 37 -11.17 1.93 14.58
C PRO A 37 -10.44 0.72 15.15
N GLU A 38 -11.06 -0.46 15.20
CA GLU A 38 -10.43 -1.70 15.67
C GLU A 38 -9.25 -2.17 14.81
N PHE A 39 -9.08 -1.62 13.61
CA PHE A 39 -7.98 -1.96 12.68
C PHE A 39 -6.88 -0.89 12.63
N GLU A 40 -6.92 0.15 13.46
CA GLU A 40 -5.94 1.25 13.48
C GLU A 40 -4.49 0.74 13.47
N ASP A 41 -4.12 -0.15 14.41
CA ASP A 41 -2.76 -0.69 14.51
C ASP A 41 -2.29 -1.42 13.24
N ALA A 42 -3.20 -2.15 12.58
CA ALA A 42 -2.88 -2.88 11.37
C ALA A 42 -2.68 -1.92 10.19
N VAL A 43 -3.55 -0.93 10.06
CA VAL A 43 -3.50 0.09 9.00
C VAL A 43 -2.28 1.00 9.18
N GLU A 44 -1.91 1.36 10.42
CA GLU A 44 -0.72 2.14 10.72
C GLU A 44 0.56 1.42 10.24
N ARG A 45 0.64 0.09 10.42
CA ARG A 45 1.77 -0.71 9.92
C ARG A 45 1.83 -0.74 8.39
N VAL A 46 0.68 -0.81 7.72
CA VAL A 46 0.60 -0.74 6.24
C VAL A 46 1.04 0.64 5.76
N ALA A 47 0.55 1.72 6.37
CA ALA A 47 0.94 3.08 6.04
C ALA A 47 2.45 3.29 6.23
N SER A 48 3.00 2.83 7.36
CA SER A 48 4.44 2.84 7.64
C SER A 48 5.25 2.04 6.63
N PHE A 49 4.73 0.90 6.15
CA PHE A 49 5.36 0.10 5.09
C PHE A 49 5.38 0.85 3.76
N LEU A 50 4.26 1.42 3.34
CA LEU A 50 4.15 2.18 2.08
C LEU A 50 4.95 3.50 2.10
N ALA A 51 5.15 4.10 3.28
CA ALA A 51 5.94 5.31 3.45
C ALA A 51 7.46 5.07 3.40
N ARG A 52 7.90 3.80 3.45
CA ARG A 52 9.30 3.46 3.21
C ARG A 52 9.56 3.57 1.72
N ASP A 53 10.55 4.39 1.39
CA ASP A 53 10.98 4.64 0.03
C ASP A 53 11.78 3.43 -0.48
N ASP A 54 11.32 2.77 -1.54
CA ASP A 54 12.08 1.73 -2.26
C ASP A 54 13.16 2.32 -3.17
N SER A 55 13.24 3.65 -3.26
CA SER A 55 14.30 4.44 -3.89
C SER A 55 15.73 3.95 -3.60
N GLY A 56 16.00 3.42 -2.40
CA GLY A 56 17.31 2.86 -2.06
C GLY A 56 17.62 1.53 -2.74
N LEU A 57 16.61 0.79 -3.22
CA LEU A 57 16.78 -0.44 -4.00
C LEU A 57 17.11 -0.13 -5.46
N ASP A 58 16.42 0.83 -6.08
CA ASP A 58 16.74 1.28 -7.45
C ASP A 58 18.13 1.95 -7.51
N GLU A 59 18.49 2.82 -6.54
CA GLU A 59 19.85 3.36 -6.45
C GLU A 59 20.90 2.26 -6.18
N ALA A 60 20.58 1.24 -5.37
CA ALA A 60 21.49 0.12 -5.12
C ALA A 60 21.66 -0.79 -6.34
N LEU A 61 20.62 -0.94 -7.17
CA LEU A 61 20.67 -1.68 -8.44
C LEU A 61 21.47 -0.90 -9.49
N ASP A 62 21.28 0.42 -9.59
CA ASP A 62 22.08 1.31 -10.46
C ASP A 62 23.56 1.35 -10.05
N MET A 63 23.86 1.22 -8.75
CA MET A 63 25.23 1.14 -8.22
C MET A 63 25.86 -0.25 -8.34
N MET A 64 25.08 -1.28 -8.73
CA MET A 64 25.55 -2.64 -9.01
C MET A 64 25.77 -2.90 -10.51
N GLU A 65 25.34 -2.01 -11.40
CA GLU A 65 25.65 -2.04 -12.84
C GLU A 65 27.00 -1.31 -13.08
N PRO A 66 28.06 -2.01 -13.53
CA PRO A 66 29.40 -1.44 -13.74
C PRO A 66 29.56 -0.58 -14.99
#